data_AF-A0A914FC47-F1
#
_entry.id   AF-A0A914FC47-F1
#
_cell.length_a   1.000
_cell.length_b   1.000
_cell.length_c   1.000
_cell.angle_alpha   90.00
_cell.angle_beta   90.00
_cell.angle_gamma   90.00
#
_symmetry.space_group_name_H-M   'P 1'
#
loop_
_entity.id
_entity.type
_entity.pdbx_description
1 polymer ?
#
loop_
_entity_poly.entity_id
_entity_poly.type
_entity_poly.pdbx_seq_one_letter_code
_entity_poly.pdbx_strand_id
1 'polypeptide(L)'
;MTLKYLSILAATIVAACILSTFAQSLSGFNTSQCGGSKRCINIPDNCQVQGNCQYQISYAPSGDGKSLIIELYGRRDSPQMQYVAIGFSNDARMVRFLRKDFLG
;
A
#
# COMPACT_ATOMS: atom_id res chain seq x y z
N MET A 1 -34.53 -33.80 -22.99
CA MET A 1 -33.54 -34.02 -21.91
C MET A 1 -32.40 -33.00 -21.91
N THR A 2 -32.13 -32.35 -23.03
CA THR A 2 -31.02 -31.39 -23.24
C THR A 2 -31.23 -30.01 -22.61
N LEU A 3 -32.47 -29.49 -22.57
CA LEU A 3 -32.75 -28.15 -22.03
C LEU A 3 -32.53 -28.02 -20.51
N LYS A 4 -32.81 -29.08 -19.74
CA LYS A 4 -32.58 -29.12 -18.28
C LYS A 4 -31.09 -29.14 -17.95
N TYR A 5 -30.29 -29.82 -18.78
CA TYR A 5 -28.84 -29.91 -18.58
C TYR A 5 -28.15 -28.57 -18.85
N LEU A 6 -28.60 -27.84 -19.87
CA LEU A 6 -28.09 -26.52 -20.22
C LEU A 6 -28.38 -25.47 -19.13
N SER A 7 -29.55 -25.53 -18.51
CA SER A 7 -29.95 -24.64 -17.42
C SER A 7 -29.20 -24.93 -16.11
N ILE A 8 -28.95 -26.21 -15.80
CA ILE A 8 -28.13 -26.61 -14.65
C ILE A 8 -26.67 -26.19 -14.84
N LEU A 9 -26.10 -26.37 -16.05
CA LEU A 9 -24.74 -25.91 -16.36
C LEU A 9 -24.59 -24.39 -16.23
N ALA A 10 -25.58 -23.63 -16.70
CA ALA A 10 -25.57 -22.18 -16.57
C ALA A 10 -25.60 -21.75 -15.09
N ALA A 11 -26.43 -22.40 -14.26
CA ALA A 11 -26.54 -22.09 -12.84
C ALA A 11 -25.26 -22.38 -12.05
N THR A 12 -24.55 -23.47 -12.36
CA THR A 12 -23.28 -23.81 -11.68
C THR A 12 -22.13 -22.90 -12.09
N ILE A 13 -22.07 -22.47 -13.36
CA ILE A 13 -21.08 -21.48 -13.83
C ILE A 13 -21.31 -20.14 -13.12
N VAL A 14 -22.56 -19.70 -13.02
CA VAL A 14 -22.91 -18.46 -12.31
C VAL A 14 -22.55 -18.54 -10.83
N ALA A 15 -22.84 -19.66 -10.15
CA ALA A 15 -22.46 -19.86 -8.75
C ALA A 15 -20.93 -19.83 -8.56
N ALA A 16 -20.17 -20.50 -9.43
CA ALA A 16 -18.70 -20.49 -9.39
C ALA A 16 -18.10 -19.09 -9.60
N CYS A 17 -18.69 -18.28 -10.50
CA CYS A 17 -18.30 -16.89 -10.71
C CYS A 17 -18.64 -15.96 -9.52
N ILE A 18 -19.70 -16.25 -8.77
CA ILE A 18 -20.08 -15.47 -7.58
C ILE A 18 -19.16 -15.79 -6.39
N LEU A 19 -18.63 -17.02 -6.29
CA LEU A 19 -17.65 -17.35 -5.24
C LEU A 19 -16.25 -16.76 -5.48
N SER A 20 -15.85 -16.55 -6.74
CA SER A 20 -14.52 -16.03 -7.06
C SER A 20 -14.36 -14.52 -6.87
N THR A 21 -15.46 -13.76 -6.75
CA THR A 21 -15.45 -12.29 -6.63
C THR A 21 -15.21 -11.77 -5.20
N PHE A 22 -15.15 -12.64 -4.18
CA PHE A 22 -14.93 -12.25 -2.78
C PHE A 22 -13.45 -12.13 -2.36
N ALA A 23 -12.50 -12.53 -3.20
CA ALA A 23 -11.07 -12.35 -2.92
C ALA A 23 -10.59 -10.95 -3.34
N GLN A 24 -11.30 -9.90 -2.91
CA GLN A 24 -10.74 -8.56 -3.00
C GLN A 24 -9.68 -8.45 -1.91
N SER A 25 -8.41 -8.61 -2.29
CA SER A 25 -7.30 -8.26 -1.42
C SER A 25 -7.45 -6.78 -1.07
N LEU A 26 -7.73 -6.49 0.21
CA LEU A 26 -7.70 -5.13 0.71
C LEU A 26 -6.22 -4.72 0.75
N SER A 27 -5.70 -4.25 -0.38
CA SER A 27 -4.33 -3.77 -0.52
C SER A 27 -4.20 -2.43 0.21
N GLY A 28 -3.95 -2.52 1.52
CA GLY A 28 -3.59 -1.39 2.37
C GLY A 28 -2.07 -1.28 2.52
N PHE A 29 -1.60 -0.12 2.97
CA PHE A 29 -0.19 0.06 3.30
C PHE A 29 0.23 -0.93 4.39
N ASN A 30 1.29 -1.69 4.15
CA ASN A 30 1.73 -2.73 5.07
C ASN A 30 2.52 -2.11 6.23
N THR A 31 1.95 -2.11 7.42
CA THR A 31 2.57 -1.56 8.64
C THR A 31 3.30 -2.61 9.46
N SER A 32 3.27 -3.87 9.03
CA SER A 32 3.98 -4.95 9.70
C SER A 32 5.47 -4.66 9.73
N GLN A 33 6.09 -4.92 10.88
CA GLN A 33 7.53 -4.72 11.12
C GLN A 33 8.01 -3.25 11.12
N CYS A 34 7.09 -2.26 11.05
CA CYS A 34 7.44 -0.86 11.29
C CYS A 34 8.09 -0.68 12.67
N GLY A 35 9.22 0.02 12.73
CA GLY A 35 9.99 0.23 13.97
C GLY A 35 10.97 -0.91 14.30
N GLY A 36 10.90 -2.03 13.57
CA GLY A 36 11.88 -3.11 13.61
C GLY A 36 12.75 -3.12 12.37
N SER A 37 12.56 -4.13 11.52
CA SER A 37 13.28 -4.31 10.24
C SER A 37 12.82 -3.33 9.14
N LYS A 38 11.64 -2.73 9.29
CA LYS A 38 11.05 -1.78 8.34
C LYS A 38 10.97 -0.38 8.97
N ARG A 39 11.44 0.63 8.24
CA ARG A 39 11.25 2.04 8.61
C ARG A 39 9.99 2.55 7.96
N CYS A 40 9.20 3.31 8.72
CA CYS A 40 7.90 3.81 8.28
C CYS A 40 7.76 5.27 8.68
N ILE A 41 7.30 6.10 7.75
CA ILE A 41 7.04 7.52 7.91
C ILE A 41 5.56 7.72 7.58
N ASN A 42 4.83 8.37 8.47
CA ASN A 42 3.40 8.57 8.35
C ASN A 42 3.13 10.08 8.44
N ILE A 43 2.38 10.62 7.48
CA ILE A 43 2.10 12.06 7.42
C ILE A 43 0.57 12.26 7.40
N PRO A 44 0.01 13.03 8.34
CA PRO A 44 0.68 13.61 9.52
C PRO A 44 1.15 12.53 10.53
N ASP A 45 2.01 12.90 11.47
CA ASP A 45 2.45 11.96 12.51
C ASP A 45 1.26 11.33 13.24
N ASN A 46 1.40 10.05 13.61
CA ASN A 46 0.38 9.25 14.28
C ASN A 46 -0.98 9.14 13.55
N CYS A 47 -1.07 9.52 12.27
CA CYS A 47 -2.29 9.39 11.47
C CYS A 47 -2.83 7.96 11.37
N GLN A 48 -2.00 6.96 11.62
CA GLN A 48 -2.35 5.53 11.67
C GLN A 48 -3.47 5.28 12.69
N VAL A 49 -3.33 5.90 13.86
CA VAL A 49 -4.28 5.74 14.98
C VAL A 49 -5.59 6.45 14.68
N GLN A 50 -5.52 7.56 13.94
CA GLN A 50 -6.66 8.40 13.59
C GLN A 50 -7.34 7.98 12.26
N GLY A 51 -6.75 7.05 11.51
CA GLY A 51 -7.25 6.61 10.21
C GLY A 51 -7.23 7.70 9.12
N ASN A 52 -6.39 8.73 9.25
CA ASN A 52 -6.42 9.93 8.41
C ASN A 52 -5.09 10.20 7.69
N CYS A 53 -4.28 9.16 7.44
CA CYS A 53 -3.00 9.32 6.77
C CYS A 53 -3.15 9.87 5.36
N GLN A 54 -2.44 10.96 5.08
CA GLN A 54 -2.35 11.56 3.75
C GLN A 54 -1.26 10.86 2.95
N TYR A 55 -0.12 10.59 3.59
CA TYR A 55 1.00 9.87 3.01
C TYR A 55 1.56 8.85 3.97
N GLN A 56 1.99 7.73 3.43
CA GLN A 56 2.80 6.78 4.17
C GLN A 56 3.93 6.30 3.26
N ILE A 57 5.12 6.23 3.83
CA ILE A 57 6.32 5.72 3.15
C ILE A 57 6.89 4.66 4.04
N SER A 58 7.31 3.55 3.45
CA SER A 58 8.14 2.61 4.18
C SER A 58 9.25 2.05 3.33
N TYR A 59 10.35 1.71 3.99
CA TYR A 59 11.53 1.17 3.34
C TYR A 59 12.25 0.16 4.23
N ALA A 60 12.76 -0.89 3.59
CA ALA A 60 13.53 -1.94 4.22
C ALA A 60 14.55 -2.53 3.21
N PRO A 61 15.75 -2.95 3.65
CA PRO A 61 16.63 -3.75 2.82
C PRO A 61 15.92 -5.01 2.35
N SER A 62 16.14 -5.38 1.09
CA SER A 62 15.77 -6.70 0.59
C SER A 62 16.67 -7.77 1.23
N GLY A 63 16.20 -9.01 1.27
CA GLY A 63 16.96 -10.15 1.81
C GLY A 63 18.26 -10.44 1.05
N ASP A 64 18.44 -9.88 -0.15
CA ASP A 64 19.66 -9.96 -0.94
C ASP A 64 20.79 -9.02 -0.45
N GLY A 65 20.49 -8.11 0.48
CA GLY A 65 21.44 -7.13 1.03
C GLY A 65 21.92 -6.06 0.04
N LYS A 66 21.39 -6.02 -1.18
CA LYS A 66 21.82 -5.11 -2.27
C LYS A 66 20.69 -4.20 -2.76
N SER A 67 19.45 -4.59 -2.50
CA SER A 67 18.27 -3.87 -2.96
C SER A 67 17.52 -3.24 -1.79
N LEU A 68 16.77 -2.17 -2.06
CA LEU A 68 15.86 -1.55 -1.12
C LEU A 68 14.43 -1.74 -1.61
N ILE A 69 13.55 -2.24 -0.74
CA ILE A 69 12.11 -2.30 -1.01
C ILE A 69 11.50 -1.03 -0.44
N ILE A 70 10.80 -0.28 -1.28
CA ILE A 70 10.08 0.93 -0.89
C ILE A 70 8.60 0.76 -1.23
N GLU A 71 7.74 1.07 -0.27
CA GLU A 71 6.29 1.10 -0.43
C GLU A 71 5.80 2.53 -0.19
N LEU A 72 4.95 3.01 -1.10
CA LEU A 72 4.37 4.34 -1.07
C LEU A 72 2.85 4.25 -1.02
N TYR A 73 2.26 5.06 -0.16
CA TYR A 73 0.83 5.30 -0.11
C TYR A 73 0.55 6.80 -0.12
N GLY A 74 -0.47 7.18 -0.87
CA GLY A 74 -0.98 8.55 -0.92
C GLY A 74 -2.50 8.55 -1.04
N ARG A 75 -3.17 9.32 -0.18
CA ARG A 75 -4.62 9.49 -0.21
C ARG A 75 -4.99 10.42 -1.38
N ARG A 76 -5.90 9.97 -2.25
CA ARG A 76 -6.30 10.71 -3.47
C ARG A 76 -7.51 11.62 -3.30
N ASP A 77 -8.00 11.77 -2.07
CA ASP A 77 -9.22 12.52 -1.77
C ASP A 77 -8.99 14.04 -1.70
N SER A 78 -7.74 14.50 -1.79
CA SER A 78 -7.40 15.93 -1.82
C SER A 78 -7.02 16.38 -3.24
N PRO A 79 -7.69 17.41 -3.82
CA PRO A 79 -7.37 17.94 -5.15
C PRO A 79 -5.96 18.58 -5.24
N GLN A 80 -5.31 18.84 -4.11
CA GLN A 80 -3.94 19.35 -4.03
C GLN A 80 -2.88 18.24 -4.01
N MET A 81 -3.28 16.96 -3.92
CA MET A 81 -2.36 15.83 -3.73
C MET A 81 -2.38 14.91 -4.95
N GLN A 82 -1.58 15.26 -5.96
CA GLN A 82 -1.61 14.57 -7.25
C GLN A 82 -0.42 13.63 -7.48
N TYR A 83 0.69 13.81 -6.75
CA TYR A 83 1.94 13.09 -7.01
C TYR A 83 2.69 12.72 -5.73
N VAL A 84 3.36 11.57 -5.78
CA VAL A 84 4.35 11.13 -4.81
C VAL A 84 5.63 10.81 -5.58
N ALA A 85 6.77 11.27 -5.12
CA ALA A 85 8.06 11.07 -5.76
C ALA A 85 9.11 10.60 -4.75
N ILE A 86 10.05 9.78 -5.20
CA ILE A 86 11.24 9.37 -4.44
C ILE A 86 12.48 9.89 -5.18
N GLY A 87 13.41 10.45 -4.43
CA GLY A 87 14.72 10.86 -4.95
C GLY A 87 15.85 10.25 -4.12
N PHE A 88 16.90 9.80 -4.81
CA PHE A 88 18.13 9.31 -4.19
C PHE A 88 19.26 10.34 -4.41
N SER A 89 19.92 10.75 -3.33
CA SER A 89 21.07 11.67 -3.38
C SER A 89 22.30 10.98 -2.79
N ASN A 90 23.48 11.36 -3.26
CA ASN A 90 24.76 11.05 -2.61
C ASN A 90 25.18 12.12 -1.58
N ASP A 91 24.38 13.18 -1.42
CA ASP A 91 24.60 14.27 -0.47
C ASP A 91 23.36 14.60 0.36
N ALA A 92 23.55 15.45 1.37
CA ALA A 92 22.47 15.89 2.25
C ALA A 92 21.58 17.00 1.64
N ARG A 93 21.71 17.35 0.35
CA ARG A 93 20.98 18.48 -0.24
C ARG A 93 19.50 18.14 -0.49
N MET A 94 19.16 16.85 -0.59
CA MET A 94 17.77 16.38 -0.62
C MET A 94 17.14 16.16 0.77
N VAL A 95 17.81 16.55 1.87
CA VAL A 95 17.33 16.34 3.26
C VAL A 95 16.26 17.37 3.68
N ARG A 96 15.92 18.35 2.86
CA ARG A 96 15.12 19.50 3.33
C ARG A 96 13.61 19.23 3.52
N PHE A 97 13.09 18.06 3.13
CA PHE A 97 11.65 17.78 3.20
C PHE A 97 11.19 16.87 4.35
N LEU A 98 12.10 16.25 5.12
CA LEU A 98 11.74 15.36 6.25
C LEU A 98 12.30 15.83 7.62
N ARG A 99 12.76 17.08 7.70
CA ARG A 99 13.67 17.55 8.77
C ARG A 99 13.00 17.94 10.10
N LYS A 100 11.74 17.59 10.37
CA LYS A 100 11.17 17.83 11.71
C LYS A 100 11.11 16.61 12.62
N ASP A 101 11.20 15.39 12.09
CA ASP A 101 10.85 14.20 12.89
C ASP A 101 12.05 13.28 13.19
N PHE A 102 13.26 13.66 12.76
CA PHE A 102 14.49 12.83 12.88
C PHE A 102 15.53 13.36 13.88
N LEU A 103 15.22 14.43 14.62
CA LEU A 103 16.02 14.92 15.75
C LEU A 103 15.14 15.05 16.98
N GLY A 104 14.71 13.89 17.49
CA GLY A 104 14.27 13.68 18.87
C GLY A 104 15.19 12.65 19.50
#